data_AF-A0A952Z3V1-F1
#
_entry.id   AF-A0A952Z3V1-F1
#
_cell.length_a   1.000
_cell.length_b   1.000
_cell.length_c   1.000
_cell.angle_alpha   90.00
_cell.angle_beta   90.00
_cell.angle_gamma   90.00
#
_symmetry.space_group_name_H-M   'P 1'
#
loop_
_entity.id
_entity.type
_entity.pdbx_description
1 polymer ?
#
loop_
_entity_poly.entity_id
_entity_poly.type
_entity_poly.pdbx_seq_one_letter_code
_entity_poly.pdbx_strand_id
1 'polypeptide(L)' 'MDYDYESEQTKFMREFLEKNPQVQEKRLAARSIWWDKNLDKNQQKHFKESTVPHKPYAYFGAQSDD' A
#
# COMPACT_ATOMS: atom_id res chain seq x y z
N MET A 1 -5.12 11.29 37.08
CA MET A 1 -4.70 12.31 36.11
C MET A 1 -5.17 11.82 34.76
N ASP A 2 -6.27 12.39 34.26
CA ASP A 2 -6.73 12.09 32.89
C ASP A 2 -5.90 12.94 31.93
N TYR A 3 -5.00 12.28 31.22
CA TYR A 3 -4.17 12.88 30.17
C TYR A 3 -4.72 12.50 28.79
N ASP A 4 -6.00 12.72 28.55
CA ASP A 4 -6.54 12.61 27.20
C ASP A 4 -6.28 13.91 26.42
N TYR A 5 -4.99 14.15 26.15
CA TYR A 5 -4.62 15.17 25.17
C TYR A 5 -4.89 14.62 23.76
N GLU A 6 -5.77 15.30 23.03
CA GLU A 6 -6.01 15.09 21.61
C GLU A 6 -5.38 16.24 20.82
N SER A 7 -4.65 15.93 19.73
CA SER A 7 -4.11 16.97 18.85
C SER A 7 -5.23 17.69 18.09
N GLU A 8 -5.02 18.95 17.75
CA GLU A 8 -6.00 19.76 16.99
C GLU A 8 -6.39 19.09 15.67
N GLN A 9 -5.44 18.42 15.02
CA GLN A 9 -5.67 17.70 13.77
C GLN A 9 -6.60 16.50 13.96
N THR A 10 -6.45 15.77 15.07
CA THR A 10 -7.30 14.61 15.36
C THR A 10 -8.72 15.06 15.64
N LYS A 11 -8.87 16.13 16.45
CA LYS A 11 -10.17 16.76 16.73
C LYS A 11 -10.83 17.27 15.44
N PHE A 12 -10.08 17.95 14.58
CA PHE A 12 -10.55 18.41 13.27
C PHE A 12 -11.05 17.26 12.40
N MET A 13 -10.28 16.18 12.28
CA MET A 13 -10.66 15.03 11.46
C MET A 13 -11.93 14.36 11.98
N ARG A 14 -12.07 14.24 13.30
CA ARG A 14 -13.27 13.68 13.95
C ARG A 14 -14.50 14.53 13.64
N GLU A 15 -14.44 15.83 13.90
CA GLU A 15 -15.56 16.75 13.60
C GLU A 15 -15.89 16.80 12.11
N PHE A 16 -14.89 16.76 11.24
CA PHE A 16 -15.08 16.75 9.79
C PHE A 16 -15.83 15.51 9.33
N LEU A 17 -15.46 14.33 9.81
CA LEU A 17 -16.10 13.07 9.44
C LEU A 17 -17.53 12.97 9.99
N GLU A 18 -17.79 13.49 11.20
CA GLU A 18 -19.14 13.59 11.77
C GLU A 18 -20.05 14.49 10.92
N LYS A 19 -19.54 15.64 10.47
CA LYS A 19 -20.28 16.59 9.62
C LYS A 19 -20.47 16.10 8.18
N ASN A 20 -19.67 15.14 7.72
CA ASN A 20 -19.63 14.69 6.32
C ASN A 20 -19.73 13.16 6.18
N PRO A 21 -20.87 12.54 6.52
CA PRO A 21 -21.05 11.08 6.44
C PRO A 21 -20.82 10.51 5.02
N GLN A 22 -21.05 11.31 3.97
CA GLN A 22 -20.80 10.95 2.57
C GLN A 22 -19.33 10.66 2.25
N VAL A 23 -18.39 11.16 3.06
CA VAL A 23 -16.95 10.91 2.87
C VAL A 23 -16.63 9.43 3.07
N GLN A 24 -17.36 8.74 3.95
CA GLN A 24 -17.14 7.31 4.19
C GLN A 24 -17.44 6.48 2.94
N GLU A 25 -18.54 6.77 2.25
CA GLU A 25 -18.91 6.11 1.00
C GLU A 25 -17.90 6.40 -0.10
N LYS A 26 -17.50 7.67 -0.26
CA LYS A 26 -16.45 8.07 -1.21
C LYS A 26 -15.11 7.37 -0.93
N ARG A 27 -14.77 7.15 0.34
CA ARG A 27 -13.55 6.43 0.74
C ARG A 27 -13.61 4.96 0.31
N LEU A 28 -14.76 4.31 0.48
CA LEU A 28 -14.96 2.92 0.02
C LEU A 28 -14.86 2.84 -1.51
N ALA A 29 -15.53 3.74 -2.23
CA ALA A 29 -15.45 3.81 -3.69
C ALA A 29 -14.02 4.08 -4.18
N ALA A 30 -13.31 5.05 -3.60
CA ALA A 30 -11.91 5.30 -3.95
C ALA A 30 -11.01 4.08 -3.69
N ARG A 31 -11.27 3.35 -2.59
CA ARG A 31 -10.57 2.11 -2.27
C ARG A 31 -10.93 0.96 -3.19
N SER A 32 -12.06 0.93 -3.88
CA SER A 32 -12.34 -0.15 -4.84
C SER A 32 -11.69 0.10 -6.20
N ILE A 33 -11.54 1.36 -6.62
CA ILE A 33 -11.04 1.72 -7.97
C ILE A 33 -9.66 1.12 -8.27
N TRP A 34 -8.72 1.15 -7.32
CA TRP A 34 -7.34 0.72 -7.59
C TRP A 34 -7.07 -0.77 -7.39
N TRP A 35 -8.03 -1.49 -6.82
CA TRP A 35 -7.84 -2.89 -6.45
C TRP A 35 -8.49 -3.85 -7.45
N ASP A 36 -9.38 -3.36 -8.32
CA ASP A 36 -9.89 -4.14 -9.44
C ASP A 36 -8.84 -4.22 -10.57
N LYS A 37 -7.96 -5.23 -10.48
CA LYS A 37 -6.95 -5.52 -11.50
C LYS A 37 -7.31 -6.82 -12.21
N ASN A 38 -7.70 -6.70 -13.47
CA ASN A 38 -7.79 -7.85 -14.37
C ASN A 38 -6.38 -8.36 -14.69
N LEU A 39 -5.98 -9.48 -14.09
CA LEU A 39 -4.70 -10.11 -14.36
C LEU A 39 -4.89 -11.28 -15.34
N ASP A 40 -4.15 -11.26 -16.46
CA ASP A 40 -4.11 -12.41 -17.37
C ASP A 40 -3.34 -13.58 -16.73
N LYS A 41 -3.98 -14.76 -16.72
CA LYS A 41 -3.40 -15.98 -16.15
C LYS A 41 -2.21 -16.48 -16.96
N ASN A 42 -2.23 -16.32 -18.28
CA ASN A 42 -1.12 -16.75 -19.14
C ASN A 42 0.10 -15.85 -18.89
N GLN A 43 -0.10 -14.54 -18.86
CA GLN A 43 0.97 -13.59 -18.52
C GLN A 43 1.57 -13.86 -17.12
N GLN A 44 0.74 -14.11 -16.10
CA GLN A 44 1.23 -14.49 -14.77
C GLN A 44 2.06 -15.77 -14.76
N LYS A 45 1.65 -16.78 -15.55
CA LYS A 45 2.40 -18.03 -15.70
C LYS A 45 3.78 -17.75 -16.30
N HIS A 46 3.84 -16.98 -17.38
CA HIS A 46 5.10 -16.60 -18.01
C HIS A 46 6.03 -15.80 -17.09
N PHE A 47 5.49 -14.90 -16.26
CA PHE A 47 6.31 -14.20 -15.26
C PHE A 47 6.91 -15.13 -14.21
N LYS A 48 6.13 -16.12 -13.73
CA LYS A 48 6.63 -17.14 -12.80
C LYS A 48 7.71 -18.00 -13.45
N GLU A 49 7.51 -18.41 -14.70
CA GLU A 49 8.50 -19.20 -15.46
C GLU A 49 9.79 -18.41 -15.74
N SER A 50 9.68 -17.09 -15.92
CA SER A 50 10.83 -16.20 -16.18
C SER A 50 11.54 -15.72 -14.90
N THR A 51 11.13 -16.19 -13.72
CA THR A 51 11.71 -15.70 -12.46
C THR A 51 13.16 -16.17 -12.31
N VAL A 52 14.08 -15.23 -12.11
CA VAL A 52 15.51 -15.49 -11.86
C VAL A 52 15.82 -15.24 -10.38
N PRO A 53 16.62 -16.09 -9.70
CA PRO A 53 17.05 -15.82 -8.33
C PRO A 53 17.73 -14.45 -8.20
N HIS A 54 17.22 -13.62 -7.31
CA HIS A 54 17.86 -12.34 -6.97
C HIS A 54 19.12 -12.59 -6.14
N LYS A 55 20.21 -11.89 -6.47
CA LYS A 55 21.45 -11.92 -5.66
C LYS A 55 21.17 -11.31 -4.28
N PRO A 56 21.71 -11.88 -3.18
CA PRO A 56 21.47 -11.39 -1.81
C PRO A 56 21.99 -9.96 -1.59
N TYR A 57 23.00 -9.56 -2.37
CA TYR A 57 23.53 -8.20 -2.35
C TYR A 57 23.64 -7.68 -3.79
N ALA A 58 22.82 -6.68 -4.12
CA ALA A 58 22.79 -6.08 -5.46
C ALA A 58 24.04 -5.23 -5.77
N TYR A 59 24.72 -4.75 -4.73
CA TYR A 59 25.83 -3.79 -4.82
C TYR A 59 27.21 -4.40 -4.62
N PHE A 60 27.29 -5.58 -4.00
CA PHE A 60 28.53 -6.32 -3.88
C PHE A 60 28.53 -7.39 -4.99
N GLY A 61 29.09 -7.04 -6.14
CA GLY A 61 29.47 -8.04 -7.13
C GLY A 61 30.41 -9.04 -6.44
N ALA A 62 30.16 -10.34 -6.64
CA ALA A 62 31.03 -11.40 -6.14
C ALA A 62 32.48 -10.96 -6.28
N GLN A 63 33.20 -10.88 -5.15
CA GLN A 63 34.62 -10.58 -5.17
C GLN A 63 35.25 -11.52 -6.20
N SER A 64 35.91 -10.93 -7.20
CA SER A 64 36.76 -11.65 -8.12
C SER A 64 37.86 -12.30 -7.27
N ASP A 65 37.75 -13.61 -7.07
CA ASP A 65 38.84 -14.42 -6.53
C ASP A 65 39.94 -14.49 -7.61
N ASP A 66 40.81 -13.48 -7.64
CA ASP A 66 42.17 -13.53 -8.20
C ASP A 66 43.18 -13.50 -7.03
#